data_AF-A0AB34FF88-F1
#
_entry.id   AF-A0AB34FF88-F1
#
_cell.length_a   1.000
_cell.length_b   1.000
_cell.length_c   1.000
_cell.angle_alpha   90.00
_cell.angle_beta   90.00
_cell.angle_gamma   90.00
#
_symmetry.space_group_name_H-M   'P 1'
#
loop_
_entity.id
_entity.type
_entity.pdbx_description
1 polymer ?
#
loop_
_entity_poly.entity_id
_entity_poly.type
_entity_poly.pdbx_seq_one_letter_code
_entity_poly.pdbx_strand_id
1 'polypeptide(L)'
;MFCSEFCYAFSIASTKFALLTLYWRLFKMSSIRIPIQIMFTISVTWIILRTFMVAFQCLPTQYFWNKSIHGHCAINESHFFFGTILTHCVMDVVILALPVIEVAKLHLPLRERLAVIGLFFIGFL
;
A
#
# COMPACT_ATOMS: atom_id res chain seq x y z
N MET A 1 2.16 -21.95 -0.23
CA MET A 1 2.57 -20.88 0.71
C MET A 1 3.11 -19.67 -0.04
N PHE A 2 4.13 -19.80 -0.90
CA PHE A 2 4.62 -18.67 -1.71
C PHE A 2 3.59 -18.09 -2.70
N CYS A 3 2.91 -18.93 -3.51
CA CYS A 3 1.92 -18.42 -4.48
C CYS A 3 0.77 -17.64 -3.83
N SER A 4 0.33 -18.04 -2.63
CA SER A 4 -0.72 -17.33 -1.89
C SER A 4 -0.26 -15.95 -1.41
N GLU A 5 0.99 -15.81 -0.95
CA GLU A 5 1.53 -14.50 -0.56
C GLU A 5 1.67 -13.55 -1.76
N PHE A 6 2.12 -14.07 -2.91
CA PHE A 6 2.22 -13.27 -4.13
C PHE A 6 0.85 -12.87 -4.66
N CYS A 7 -0.12 -13.78 -4.72
CA CYS A 7 -1.50 -13.45 -5.12
C CYS A 7 -2.13 -12.41 -4.20
N TYR A 8 -1.94 -12.53 -2.89
CA TYR A 8 -2.46 -11.58 -1.91
C TYR A 8 -1.85 -10.18 -2.11
N ALA A 9 -0.52 -10.10 -2.22
CA ALA A 9 0.17 -8.84 -2.49
C ALA A 9 -0.27 -8.19 -3.81
N PHE A 10 -0.45 -8.99 -4.86
CA PHE A 10 -0.89 -8.51 -6.17
C PHE A 10 -2.35 -8.03 -6.14
N SER A 11 -3.21 -8.71 -5.40
CA SER A 11 -4.62 -8.32 -5.23
C SER A 11 -4.71 -6.96 -4.52
N ILE A 12 -3.93 -6.76 -3.46
CA ILE A 12 -3.88 -5.48 -2.74
C ILE A 12 -3.39 -4.35 -3.66
N ALA A 13 -2.28 -4.57 -4.37
CA ALA A 13 -1.74 -3.57 -5.30
C ALA A 13 -2.77 -3.21 -6.39
N SER A 14 -3.44 -4.22 -6.95
CA SER A 14 -4.48 -4.03 -7.97
C SER A 14 -5.67 -3.21 -7.45
N THR A 15 -6.12 -3.45 -6.21
CA THR A 15 -7.18 -2.65 -5.58
C THR A 15 -6.76 -1.19 -5.40
N LYS A 16 -5.53 -0.93 -4.93
CA LYS A 16 -5.00 0.44 -4.82
C LYS A 16 -4.98 1.13 -6.18
N PHE A 17 -4.49 0.47 -7.22
CA PHE A 17 -4.48 1.04 -8.57
C PHE A 17 -5.87 1.27 -9.14
N ALA A 18 -6.83 0.37 -8.90
CA ALA A 18 -8.21 0.54 -9.31
C ALA A 18 -8.84 1.78 -8.64
N LEU A 19 -8.60 1.99 -7.34
CA LEU A 19 -9.05 3.18 -6.61
C LEU A 19 -8.43 4.46 -7.17
N LEU A 20 -7.10 4.50 -7.36
CA LEU A 20 -6.42 5.65 -7.95
C LEU A 20 -6.97 5.99 -9.35
N THR A 21 -7.23 4.97 -10.17
CA THR A 21 -7.76 5.14 -11.53
C THR A 21 -9.22 5.62 -11.51
N LEU A 22 -10.02 5.11 -10.57
CA LEU A 22 -11.38 5.59 -10.32
C LEU A 22 -11.36 7.07 -9.92
N TYR A 23 -10.47 7.47 -9.01
CA TYR A 23 -10.30 8.87 -8.59
C TYR A 23 -9.86 9.77 -9.75
N TRP A 24 -8.93 9.29 -10.59
CA TRP A 24 -8.52 10.01 -11.79
C TRP A 24 -9.70 10.24 -12.75
N ARG A 25 -10.57 9.23 -12.91
CA ARG A 25 -11.75 9.33 -13.78
C ARG A 25 -12.81 10.26 -13.22
N LEU A 26 -13.02 10.23 -11.90
CA LEU A 26 -14.05 11.01 -11.20
C LEU A 26 -13.68 12.50 -11.16
N PHE A 27 -12.45 12.82 -10.75
CA PHE A 27 -11.96 14.20 -10.58
C PHE A 27 -11.17 14.71 -11.78
N LYS A 28 -11.71 14.50 -12.98
CA LYS A 28 -11.04 14.78 -14.27
C LYS A 28 -10.52 16.23 -14.40
N MET A 29 -11.07 17.18 -13.64
CA MET A 29 -10.84 18.63 -13.71
C MET A 29 -10.08 19.26 -12.51
N SER A 30 -9.77 18.53 -11.43
CA SER A 30 -9.16 19.14 -10.22
C SER A 30 -7.67 18.82 -10.06
N SER A 31 -6.96 19.61 -9.23
CA SER A 31 -5.51 19.58 -8.93
C SER A 31 -5.01 18.24 -8.32
N ILE A 32 -5.88 17.24 -8.23
CA ILE A 32 -5.70 15.96 -7.56
C ILE A 32 -4.77 15.01 -8.32
N ARG A 33 -4.46 15.30 -9.59
CA ARG A 33 -3.61 14.42 -10.42
C ARG A 33 -2.20 14.26 -9.87
N ILE A 34 -1.63 15.36 -9.35
CA ILE A 34 -0.30 15.37 -8.75
C ILE A 34 -0.24 14.44 -7.53
N PRO A 35 -1.11 14.57 -6.51
CA PRO A 35 -1.07 13.66 -5.35
C PRO A 35 -1.39 12.20 -5.72
N ILE A 36 -2.23 11.93 -6.72
CA ILE A 36 -2.44 10.56 -7.23
C ILE A 36 -1.15 9.98 -7.82
N GLN A 37 -0.44 10.72 -8.68
CA GLN A 37 0.82 10.26 -9.26
C GLN A 37 1.90 10.03 -8.20
N ILE A 38 1.96 10.90 -7.18
CA ILE A 38 2.88 10.76 -6.05
C ILE A 38 2.55 9.49 -5.25
N MET A 39 1.28 9.22 -4.94
CA MET A 39 0.90 7.99 -4.23
C MET A 39 1.19 6.73 -5.05
N PHE A 40 1.03 6.78 -6.37
CA PHE A 40 1.39 5.69 -7.26
C PHE A 40 2.89 5.38 -7.20
N THR A 41 3.74 6.40 -7.34
CA THR A 41 5.20 6.23 -7.31
C THR A 41 5.69 5.78 -5.94
N ILE A 42 5.13 6.31 -4.85
CA ILE A 42 5.43 5.87 -3.48
C ILE A 42 5.06 4.39 -3.30
N SER A 43 3.86 3.97 -3.74
CA SER A 43 3.40 2.59 -3.60
C SER A 43 4.29 1.60 -4.36
N VAL A 44 4.69 1.94 -5.58
CA VAL A 44 5.60 1.11 -6.40
C VAL A 44 6.98 1.03 -5.74
N THR A 45 7.52 2.17 -5.32
CA THR A 45 8.83 2.26 -4.66
C THR A 45 8.85 1.42 -3.38
N TRP A 46 7.77 1.47 -2.60
CA TRP A 46 7.61 0.68 -1.39
C TRP A 46 7.65 -0.83 -1.65
N ILE A 47 6.91 -1.32 -2.67
CA ILE A 47 6.90 -2.74 -3.04
C ILE A 47 8.31 -3.21 -3.42
N ILE A 48 9.03 -2.41 -4.20
CA ILE A 48 10.40 -2.70 -4.61
C ILE A 48 11.30 -2.81 -3.37
N LEU A 49 11.33 -1.77 -2.53
CA LEU A 49 12.13 -1.75 -1.30
C LEU A 49 11.83 -2.94 -0.39
N ARG A 50 10.55 -3.26 -0.19
CA ARG A 50 10.13 -4.42 0.61
C ARG A 50 10.66 -5.73 0.03
N THR A 51 10.55 -5.94 -1.28
CA THR A 51 11.09 -7.13 -1.95
C THR A 51 12.60 -7.24 -1.76
N PHE A 52 13.34 -6.14 -1.92
CA PHE A 52 14.78 -6.12 -1.67
C PHE A 52 15.09 -6.42 -0.20
N MET A 53 14.42 -5.79 0.77
CA MET A 53 14.64 -6.08 2.19
C MET A 53 14.36 -7.54 2.54
N VAL A 54 13.28 -8.13 2.04
CA VAL A 54 12.96 -9.56 2.25
C VAL A 54 13.98 -10.47 1.57
N ALA A 55 14.49 -10.09 0.40
CA ALA A 55 15.53 -10.86 -0.28
C ALA A 55 16.88 -10.80 0.45
N PHE A 56 17.22 -9.69 1.09
CA PHE A 56 18.52 -9.48 1.74
C PHE A 56 18.50 -9.53 3.28
N GLN A 57 17.37 -9.88 3.92
CA GLN A 57 17.23 -9.91 5.38
C GLN A 57 18.10 -10.95 6.10
N CYS A 58 18.49 -12.03 5.40
CA CYS A 58 19.34 -13.09 5.93
C CYS A 58 20.51 -13.40 5.00
N LEU A 59 21.69 -13.63 5.58
CA LEU A 59 22.85 -14.16 4.89
C LEU A 59 23.20 -15.55 5.46
N PRO A 60 23.23 -16.62 4.64
CA PRO A 60 22.73 -16.70 3.26
C PRO A 60 21.18 -16.64 3.21
N THR A 61 20.62 -16.17 2.10
CA THR A 61 19.15 -16.07 1.88
C THR A 61 18.43 -17.40 2.03
N GLN A 62 19.14 -18.49 1.76
CA GLN A 62 18.68 -19.88 1.92
C GLN A 62 18.37 -20.24 3.38
N TYR A 63 18.95 -19.52 4.35
CA TYR A 63 18.68 -19.72 5.77
C TYR A 63 17.22 -19.42 6.14
N PHE A 64 16.57 -18.52 5.39
CA PHE A 64 15.17 -18.18 5.61
C PHE A 64 14.23 -19.38 5.46
N TRP A 65 14.44 -20.21 4.43
CA TRP A 65 13.61 -21.41 4.18
C TRP A 65 14.22 -22.71 4.69
N ASN A 66 15.52 -22.76 4.96
CA ASN A 66 16.21 -23.94 5.46
C ASN A 66 17.06 -23.59 6.69
N LYS A 67 16.42 -23.71 7.86
CA LYS A 67 17.03 -23.45 9.17
C LYS A 67 18.12 -24.44 9.57
N SER A 68 18.39 -25.48 8.75
CA SER A 68 19.46 -26.44 8.99
C SER A 68 20.84 -25.94 8.55
N ILE A 69 20.90 -24.84 7.81
CA ILE A 69 22.14 -24.23 7.31
C ILE A 69 22.64 -23.22 8.35
N HIS A 70 23.96 -23.02 8.54
CA HIS A 70 24.45 -21.92 9.38
C HIS A 70 24.22 -20.58 8.67
N GLY A 71 23.44 -19.70 9.28
CA GLY A 71 23.16 -18.36 8.77
C GLY A 71 22.74 -17.41 9.89
N HIS A 72 22.84 -16.11 9.61
CA HIS A 72 22.40 -15.06 10.52
C HIS A 72 21.48 -14.09 9.78
N CYS A 73 20.35 -13.77 10.40
CA CYS A 73 19.47 -12.71 9.92
C CYS A 73 19.82 -11.43 10.68
N ALA A 74 20.30 -10.42 9.96
CA ALA A 74 20.68 -9.13 10.54
C ALA A 74 19.46 -8.33 11.02
N ILE A 75 18.26 -8.71 10.56
CA ILE A 75 17.01 -8.02 10.83
C ILE A 75 16.09 -8.94 11.64
N ASN A 76 15.60 -8.44 12.78
CA ASN A 76 14.57 -9.11 13.58
C ASN A 76 13.26 -9.15 12.79
N GLU A 77 12.73 -10.36 12.52
CA GLU A 77 11.53 -10.53 11.69
C GLU A 77 10.33 -9.76 12.26
N SER A 78 10.19 -9.73 13.59
CA SER A 78 9.05 -9.12 14.29
C SER A 78 9.01 -7.61 14.12
N HIS A 79 10.15 -6.94 14.27
CA HIS A 79 10.26 -5.49 14.07
C HIS A 79 10.06 -5.11 12.61
N PHE A 80 10.63 -5.88 11.68
CA PHE A 80 10.47 -5.66 10.25
C PHE A 80 9.02 -5.83 9.79
N PHE A 81 8.37 -6.88 10.28
CA PHE A 81 6.97 -7.17 9.96
C PHE A 81 6.04 -6.06 10.50
N PHE A 82 6.23 -5.66 11.75
CA PHE A 82 5.44 -4.58 12.35
C PHE A 82 5.62 -3.25 11.61
N GLY A 83 6.86 -2.87 11.28
CA GLY A 83 7.14 -1.66 10.50
C GLY A 83 6.51 -1.69 9.12
N THR A 84 6.53 -2.86 8.48
CA THR A 84 5.91 -3.08 7.16
C THR A 84 4.39 -2.97 7.21
N ILE A 85 3.75 -3.54 8.23
CA ILE A 85 2.28 -3.42 8.40
C ILE A 85 1.91 -1.96 8.65
N LEU A 86 2.62 -1.30 9.56
CA LEU A 86 2.31 0.08 9.94
C LEU A 86 2.38 1.02 8.73
N THR A 87 3.46 0.95 7.95
CA THR A 87 3.64 1.74 6.73
C THR A 87 2.62 1.42 5.66
N HIS A 88 2.26 0.14 5.50
CA HIS A 88 1.20 -0.26 4.58
C HIS A 88 -0.16 0.34 4.97
N CYS A 89 -0.54 0.22 6.25
CA CYS A 89 -1.76 0.84 6.78
C CYS A 89 -1.77 2.36 6.60
N VAL A 90 -0.65 3.04 6.85
CA VAL A 90 -0.54 4.48 6.63
C VAL A 90 -0.78 4.84 5.17
N MET A 91 -0.20 4.10 4.22
CA MET A 91 -0.45 4.34 2.79
C MET A 91 -1.93 4.14 2.42
N ASP A 92 -2.59 3.12 2.97
CA ASP A 92 -4.04 2.93 2.75
C ASP A 92 -4.85 4.11 3.26
N VAL A 93 -4.59 4.58 4.49
CA VAL A 93 -5.26 5.74 5.06
C VAL A 93 -5.03 6.99 4.22
N VAL A 94 -3.80 7.22 3.74
CA VAL A 94 -3.48 8.39 2.90
C VAL A 94 -4.20 8.33 1.55
N ILE A 95 -4.19 7.18 0.87
CA ILE A 95 -4.88 6.99 -0.41
C ILE A 95 -6.39 7.27 -0.25
N LEU A 96 -6.97 6.82 0.86
CA LEU A 96 -8.39 7.02 1.19
C LEU A 96 -8.70 8.45 1.64
N ALA A 97 -7.78 9.13 2.32
CA ALA A 97 -7.97 10.52 2.79
C ALA A 97 -7.80 11.55 1.66
N LEU A 98 -7.05 11.21 0.62
CA LEU A 98 -6.77 12.06 -0.55
C LEU A 98 -8.05 12.67 -1.18
N PRO A 99 -9.12 11.90 -1.48
CA PRO A 99 -10.38 12.49 -1.95
C PRO A 99 -11.12 13.30 -0.89
N VAL A 100 -11.00 13.00 0.41
CA VAL A 100 -11.65 13.80 1.47
C VAL A 100 -11.11 15.22 1.48
N ILE A 101 -9.79 15.36 1.41
CA ILE A 101 -9.11 16.65 1.45
C ILE A 101 -9.48 17.49 0.21
N GLU A 102 -9.54 16.84 -0.96
CA GLU A 102 -9.93 17.52 -2.21
C GLU A 102 -11.41 17.89 -2.24
N VAL A 103 -12.31 17.03 -1.77
CA VAL A 103 -13.75 17.34 -1.62
C VAL A 103 -14.00 18.43 -0.56
N ALA A 104 -13.17 18.52 0.47
CA ALA A 104 -13.24 19.60 1.45
C ALA A 104 -12.75 20.94 0.88
N LYS A 105 -11.77 20.91 -0.03
CA LYS A 105 -11.24 22.10 -0.72
C LYS A 105 -12.14 22.59 -1.86
N LEU A 106 -12.78 21.68 -2.57
CA LEU A 106 -13.61 21.97 -3.73
C LEU A 106 -15.06 21.66 -3.35
N HIS A 107 -15.89 22.67 -3.10
CA HIS A 107 -17.31 22.58 -2.72
C HIS A 107 -18.13 21.59 -3.59
N LEU A 108 -18.00 20.29 -3.32
CA LEU A 108 -18.57 19.20 -4.12
C LEU A 108 -19.70 18.50 -3.34
N PRO A 109 -20.68 17.91 -4.05
CA PRO A 109 -21.91 17.41 -3.48
C PRO A 109 -21.73 16.15 -2.60
N LEU A 110 -22.59 16.02 -1.59
CA LEU A 110 -22.61 14.98 -0.52
C LEU A 110 -22.39 13.52 -0.97
N ARG A 111 -22.67 13.20 -2.23
CA ARG A 111 -22.57 11.84 -2.79
C ARG A 111 -21.12 11.32 -2.82
N GLU A 112 -20.15 12.20 -3.08
CA GLU A 112 -18.73 11.82 -3.06
C GLU A 112 -18.22 11.67 -1.64
N ARG A 113 -18.68 12.52 -0.73
CA ARG A 113 -18.35 12.44 0.71
C ARG A 113 -18.80 11.11 1.34
N LEU A 114 -19.98 10.61 0.93
CA LEU A 114 -20.50 9.29 1.39
C LEU A 114 -19.70 8.10 0.83
N ALA A 115 -19.26 8.16 -0.43
CA ALA A 115 -18.44 7.10 -1.02
C ALA A 115 -17.10 6.94 -0.29
N VAL A 116 -16.49 8.04 0.16
CA VAL A 116 -15.22 8.00 0.89
C VAL A 116 -15.39 7.45 2.30
N ILE A 117 -16.46 7.83 3.00
CA ILE A 117 -16.78 7.24 4.31
C ILE A 117 -16.99 5.73 4.15
N GLY A 118 -17.73 5.29 3.12
CA GLY A 118 -17.94 3.87 2.83
C GLY A 118 -16.65 3.10 2.55
N LEU A 119 -15.72 3.68 1.78
CA LEU A 119 -14.42 3.06 1.52
C LEU A 119 -13.54 2.95 2.76
N PHE A 120 -13.63 3.90 3.70
CA PHE A 120 -12.89 3.85 4.96
C PHE A 120 -13.37 2.70 5.85
N PHE A 121 -14.69 2.44 5.87
CA PHE A 121 -15.25 1.29 6.57
C PHE A 121 -14.92 -0.05 5.90
N ILE A 122 -14.83 -0.08 4.57
CA ILE A 122 -14.49 -1.30 3.81
C ILE A 122 -13.00 -1.63 3.88
N GLY A 123 -12.12 -0.63 3.88
CA GLY A 123 -10.67 -0.86 3.95
C GLY A 123 -10.15 -1.26 5.33
N PHE A 124 -10.94 -1.03 6.39
CA PHE A 124 -10.61 -1.43 7.76
C PHE A 124 -11.09 -2.85 8.10
N LEU A 125 -11.99 -3.41 7.28
CA LEU A 125 -12.63 -4.72 7.49
C LEU A 125 -11.99 -5.79 6.60
#